data_AF-A0A3A4S4R3-F1
#
_entry.id   AF-A0A3A4S4R3-F1
#
_cell.length_a   1.000
_cell.length_b   1.000
_cell.length_c   1.000
_cell.angle_alpha   90.00
_cell.angle_beta   90.00
_cell.angle_gamma   90.00
#
_symmetry.space_group_name_H-M   'P 1'
#
loop_
_entity.id
_entity.type
_entity.pdbx_description
1 polymer ?
#
loop_
_entity_poly.entity_id
_entity_poly.type
_entity_poly.pdbx_seq_one_letter_code
_entity_poly.pdbx_strand_id
1 'polypeptide(L)'
;RSSEDDRIADIDMMKNNGRPVSSTHGKGRKGPAPWYDPVHPDVQAGILTVIEEIAQRYAGFSSFAGLSIQHRGLSFVQYPGLDYGYGDYTIAAFENETGINVPIAKTDHRRFEKRYRWLMENAEKPWIAWRCQKLSELMLRIQAKLRSVRPDLILFVSYMNTLDSISTTDDVLKWVKDQKPLHDLFRVKGLDPSLYMKSEGIIVTRPERTAPVSHYIQRNGNDGMLRKEIWESEKIDRLYTDGSKTGVIEFHDYFESNLENFDTAVKLPGKTWLVNTIVPAGREVLEPYSRWMANMDPRAIFTGGWMAPMGGETELREFAAAFLSLPDISFEQLKNNSKMITVRKAEDGNQLFFYVINRSDVAVIADLHISGDAEVESLTSRSMEGRGNIRIELPPFAFRSYKTRAGETITISDIPQKDRTSLPGHTGLSGRNIRVP
;
A
#
# COMPACT_ATOMS: atom_id res chain seq x y z
N ARG A 1 1.48 27.22 38.06
CA ARG A 1 0.76 27.13 36.76
C ARG A 1 1.71 27.47 35.61
N SER A 2 2.94 26.96 35.57
CA SER A 2 3.95 27.36 34.57
C SER A 2 5.06 26.31 34.41
N SER A 3 4.69 25.03 34.36
CA SER A 3 5.62 23.95 34.02
C SER A 3 4.92 22.85 33.22
N GLU A 4 3.65 22.57 33.52
CA GLU A 4 2.77 21.75 32.68
C GLU A 4 2.34 22.49 31.41
N ASP A 5 1.94 23.77 31.49
CA ASP A 5 1.52 24.54 30.30
C ASP A 5 2.68 24.76 29.31
N ASP A 6 3.92 24.94 29.80
CA ASP A 6 5.12 25.03 28.94
C ASP A 6 5.55 23.67 28.36
N ARG A 7 5.30 22.55 29.07
CA ARG A 7 5.49 21.19 28.52
C ARG A 7 4.47 20.86 27.44
N ILE A 8 3.22 21.26 27.62
CA ILE A 8 2.14 21.05 26.65
C ILE A 8 2.32 21.93 25.41
N ALA A 9 3.00 23.07 25.53
CA ALA A 9 3.25 24.00 24.42
C ALA A 9 4.21 23.46 23.34
N ASP A 10 5.08 22.48 23.63
CA ASP A 10 6.04 21.89 22.67
C ASP A 10 5.61 20.51 22.14
N ILE A 11 4.42 20.05 22.55
CA ILE A 11 3.78 18.83 22.05
C ILE A 11 3.10 19.10 20.70
N ASP A 12 2.62 20.33 20.46
CA ASP A 12 2.03 20.74 19.19
C ASP A 12 3.12 20.92 18.13
N MET A 13 2.88 20.41 16.93
CA MET A 13 3.78 20.54 15.82
C MET A 13 3.83 22.01 15.39
N MET A 14 5.05 22.53 15.25
CA MET A 14 5.26 23.93 14.86
C MET A 14 5.54 24.05 13.36
N LYS A 15 4.81 24.95 12.69
CA LYS A 15 5.09 25.36 11.31
C LYS A 15 6.29 26.30 11.23
N ASN A 16 6.90 26.39 10.06
CA ASN A 16 7.98 27.34 9.76
C ASN A 16 7.59 28.81 9.99
N ASN A 17 6.31 29.18 9.92
CA ASN A 17 5.83 30.53 10.23
C ASN A 17 5.55 30.77 11.72
N GLY A 18 5.89 29.81 12.60
CA GLY A 18 5.70 29.90 14.04
C GLY A 18 4.26 29.73 14.53
N ARG A 19 3.32 29.38 13.65
CA ARG A 19 1.97 29.01 14.07
C ARG A 19 1.92 27.53 14.44
N PRO A 20 1.37 27.17 15.62
CA PRO A 20 1.09 25.77 15.93
C PRO A 20 0.02 25.25 14.98
N VAL A 21 0.08 23.97 14.61
CA VAL A 21 -0.86 23.51 13.57
C VAL A 21 -2.30 23.48 14.07
N SER A 22 -2.52 23.27 15.38
CA SER A 22 -3.83 23.43 16.02
C SER A 22 -4.52 24.78 15.76
N SER A 23 -3.75 25.84 15.49
CA SER A 23 -4.27 27.19 15.25
C SER A 23 -4.70 27.48 13.80
N THR A 24 -4.47 26.56 12.85
CA THR A 24 -4.60 26.85 11.42
C THR A 24 -5.93 26.44 10.77
N HIS A 25 -6.88 25.82 11.49
CA HIS A 25 -8.16 25.36 10.90
C HIS A 25 -9.42 25.75 11.72
N GLY A 26 -10.48 26.09 11.00
CA GLY A 26 -11.77 26.59 11.51
C GLY A 26 -12.91 25.56 11.61
N LYS A 27 -14.01 25.99 12.24
CA LYS A 27 -15.22 25.23 12.65
C LYS A 27 -16.02 24.61 11.47
N GLY A 28 -15.58 23.48 10.93
CA GLY A 28 -16.33 22.72 9.89
C GLY A 28 -16.56 21.25 10.24
N ARG A 29 -17.49 20.58 9.53
CA ARG A 29 -17.96 19.18 9.73
C ARG A 29 -16.90 18.06 9.53
N LYS A 30 -15.62 18.39 9.31
CA LYS A 30 -14.51 17.43 9.30
C LYS A 30 -13.81 17.56 10.66
N GLY A 31 -14.08 16.62 11.57
CA GLY A 31 -13.79 16.69 13.02
C GLY A 31 -12.32 16.99 13.42
N PRO A 32 -12.08 17.28 14.73
CA PRO A 32 -10.89 17.99 15.21
C PRO A 32 -9.69 17.09 15.66
N ALA A 33 -8.46 17.62 15.48
CA ALA A 33 -7.17 17.56 16.27
C ALA A 33 -6.80 16.32 17.13
N PRO A 34 -5.50 15.92 17.26
CA PRO A 34 -4.34 16.79 17.50
C PRO A 34 -3.12 16.59 16.58
N TRP A 35 -2.32 17.66 16.48
CA TRP A 35 -1.24 17.84 15.53
C TRP A 35 0.09 17.75 16.25
N TYR A 36 0.37 16.58 16.79
CA TYR A 36 1.52 16.43 17.65
C TYR A 36 2.81 16.31 16.86
N ASP A 37 3.91 16.81 17.42
CA ASP A 37 5.22 16.51 16.88
C ASP A 37 5.50 15.00 17.04
N PRO A 38 5.62 14.24 15.93
CA PRO A 38 5.71 12.78 16.00
C PRO A 38 7.02 12.28 16.64
N VAL A 39 8.00 13.17 16.86
CA VAL A 39 9.24 12.82 17.59
C VAL A 39 9.20 13.17 19.08
N HIS A 40 8.17 13.88 19.55
CA HIS A 40 8.07 14.24 20.96
C HIS A 40 7.81 12.99 21.82
N PRO A 41 8.54 12.80 22.95
CA PRO A 41 8.52 11.57 23.72
C PRO A 41 7.13 11.26 24.29
N ASP A 42 6.41 12.27 24.79
CA ASP A 42 5.07 12.09 25.34
C ASP A 42 4.05 11.64 24.27
N VAL A 43 4.23 12.08 23.02
CA VAL A 43 3.39 11.70 21.88
C VAL A 43 3.63 10.24 21.55
N GLN A 44 4.90 9.84 21.44
CA GLN A 44 5.27 8.45 21.21
C GLN A 44 4.86 7.53 22.36
N ALA A 45 4.94 7.99 23.61
CA ALA A 45 4.46 7.25 24.76
C ALA A 45 2.94 7.02 24.67
N GLY A 46 2.15 8.06 24.36
CA GLY A 46 0.71 7.94 24.17
C GLY A 46 0.33 6.95 23.05
N ILE A 47 1.05 7.00 21.92
CA ILE A 47 0.85 6.04 20.81
C ILE A 47 1.11 4.61 21.30
N LEU A 48 2.23 4.36 21.98
CA LEU A 48 2.59 3.02 22.43
C LEU A 48 1.61 2.47 23.46
N THR A 49 1.08 3.33 24.35
CA THR A 49 0.03 2.93 25.31
C THR A 49 -1.22 2.45 24.59
N VAL A 50 -1.72 3.21 23.59
CA VAL A 50 -2.92 2.81 22.83
C VAL A 50 -2.69 1.51 22.05
N ILE A 51 -1.50 1.35 21.46
CA ILE A 51 -1.13 0.11 20.75
C ILE A 51 -1.14 -1.09 21.71
N GLU A 52 -0.58 -0.92 22.91
CA GLU A 52 -0.55 -1.95 23.94
C GLU A 52 -1.96 -2.33 24.41
N GLU A 53 -2.81 -1.34 24.68
CA GLU A 53 -4.20 -1.57 25.09
C GLU A 53 -5.00 -2.36 24.04
N ILE A 54 -4.87 -2.00 22.76
CA ILE A 54 -5.53 -2.73 21.66
C ILE A 54 -4.99 -4.15 21.59
N ALA A 55 -3.66 -4.32 21.59
CA ALA A 55 -3.04 -5.64 21.49
C ALA A 55 -3.45 -6.56 22.64
N GLN A 56 -3.42 -6.07 23.89
CA GLN A 56 -3.82 -6.83 25.06
C GLN A 56 -5.30 -7.21 25.01
N ARG A 57 -6.17 -6.26 24.62
CA ARG A 57 -7.61 -6.49 24.54
C ARG A 57 -7.98 -7.60 23.55
N TYR A 58 -7.26 -7.71 22.44
CA TYR A 58 -7.55 -8.69 21.39
C TYR A 58 -6.60 -9.91 21.36
N ALA A 59 -5.64 -10.00 22.28
CA ALA A 59 -4.61 -11.05 22.30
C ALA A 59 -5.19 -12.47 22.28
N GLY A 60 -6.30 -12.69 22.99
CA GLY A 60 -6.95 -14.00 23.12
C GLY A 60 -7.71 -14.48 21.87
N PHE A 61 -7.87 -13.64 20.84
CA PHE A 61 -8.54 -14.02 19.60
C PHE A 61 -7.54 -14.48 18.54
N SER A 62 -7.67 -15.72 18.08
CA SER A 62 -6.86 -16.26 16.98
C SER A 62 -7.08 -15.52 15.65
N SER A 63 -8.23 -14.86 15.48
CA SER A 63 -8.53 -14.01 14.32
C SER A 63 -7.83 -12.66 14.34
N PHE A 64 -7.29 -12.21 15.49
CA PHE A 64 -6.57 -10.96 15.59
C PHE A 64 -5.14 -11.15 15.06
N ALA A 65 -4.89 -10.91 13.77
CA ALA A 65 -3.57 -11.15 13.16
C ALA A 65 -2.54 -10.02 13.40
N GLY A 66 -2.97 -8.85 13.87
CA GLY A 66 -2.10 -7.70 13.98
C GLY A 66 -2.84 -6.38 13.94
N LEU A 67 -2.09 -5.30 13.75
CA LEU A 67 -2.60 -3.94 13.71
C LEU A 67 -2.07 -3.21 12.48
N SER A 68 -2.95 -2.47 11.82
CA SER A 68 -2.58 -1.59 10.69
C SER A 68 -2.52 -0.14 11.13
N ILE A 69 -1.37 0.50 10.92
CA ILE A 69 -1.22 1.95 11.07
C ILE A 69 -1.39 2.59 9.71
N GLN A 70 -2.49 3.31 9.57
CA GLN A 70 -2.74 4.10 8.39
C GLN A 70 -2.09 5.48 8.51
N HIS A 71 -1.07 5.72 7.71
CA HIS A 71 -0.48 7.04 7.55
C HIS A 71 -1.45 7.96 6.81
N ARG A 72 -1.59 9.19 7.33
CA ARG A 72 -2.40 10.27 6.75
C ARG A 72 -1.63 11.56 6.83
N GLY A 73 -1.78 12.43 5.82
CA GLY A 73 -1.10 13.74 5.68
C GLY A 73 -0.95 14.53 6.98
N LEU A 74 -1.91 14.37 7.88
CA LEU A 74 -2.04 15.02 9.17
C LEU A 74 -2.21 13.95 10.27
N SER A 75 -1.19 13.13 10.51
CA SER A 75 -1.20 12.06 11.53
C SER A 75 -0.03 12.21 12.50
N PHE A 76 -0.08 11.47 13.61
CA PHE A 76 0.94 11.43 14.66
C PHE A 76 2.13 10.49 14.34
N VAL A 77 2.21 9.99 13.11
CA VAL A 77 3.28 9.08 12.63
C VAL A 77 3.95 9.57 11.34
N GLN A 78 3.71 10.81 10.92
CA GLN A 78 4.42 11.42 9.79
C GLN A 78 4.37 12.95 9.83
N TYR A 79 5.30 13.59 9.12
CA TYR A 79 5.23 15.02 8.86
C TYR A 79 4.37 15.31 7.62
N PRO A 80 3.61 16.43 7.58
CA PRO A 80 2.90 16.83 6.36
C PRO A 80 3.85 17.22 5.22
N GLY A 81 5.04 17.76 5.54
CA GLY A 81 6.07 18.17 4.59
C GLY A 81 7.19 18.97 5.27
N LEU A 82 8.03 19.63 4.48
CA LEU A 82 9.18 20.39 5.00
C LEU A 82 8.79 21.69 5.73
N ASP A 83 7.55 22.15 5.66
CA ASP A 83 7.12 23.35 6.40
C ASP A 83 6.85 23.10 7.90
N TYR A 84 7.07 21.88 8.39
CA TYR A 84 6.68 21.43 9.73
C TYR A 84 7.84 20.80 10.51
N GLY A 85 7.75 20.82 11.84
CA GLY A 85 8.71 20.18 12.74
C GLY A 85 9.81 21.10 13.27
N TYR A 86 9.53 22.41 13.40
CA TYR A 86 10.53 23.41 13.83
C TYR A 86 10.44 23.78 15.33
N GLY A 87 9.74 22.95 16.10
CA GLY A 87 9.55 23.09 17.56
C GLY A 87 10.86 23.15 18.33
N ASP A 88 10.83 23.65 19.56
CA ASP A 88 12.04 23.87 20.34
C ASP A 88 12.66 22.55 20.80
N TYR A 89 11.83 21.56 21.15
CA TYR A 89 12.24 20.19 21.43
C TYR A 89 12.91 19.54 20.22
N THR A 90 12.23 19.55 19.07
CA THR A 90 12.68 18.82 17.87
C THR A 90 14.01 19.33 17.35
N ILE A 91 14.21 20.64 17.38
CA ILE A 91 15.50 21.24 17.03
C ILE A 91 16.57 20.84 18.03
N ALA A 92 16.30 20.92 19.33
CA ALA A 92 17.27 20.51 20.35
C ALA A 92 17.64 19.03 20.25
N ALA A 93 16.67 18.15 19.96
CA ALA A 93 16.91 16.73 19.74
C ALA A 93 17.78 16.49 18.51
N PHE A 94 17.51 17.18 17.40
CA PHE A 94 18.34 17.12 16.20
C PHE A 94 19.77 17.59 16.45
N GLU A 95 19.95 18.75 17.08
CA GLU A 95 21.28 19.27 17.41
C GLU A 95 22.07 18.30 18.30
N ASN A 96 21.42 17.75 19.34
CA ASN A 96 22.04 16.84 20.29
C ASN A 96 22.46 15.51 19.64
N GLU A 97 21.62 14.94 18.79
CA GLU A 97 21.86 13.61 18.22
C GLU A 97 22.74 13.61 16.96
N THR A 98 22.74 14.72 16.22
CA THR A 98 23.53 14.84 14.98
C THR A 98 24.82 15.63 15.16
N GLY A 99 24.92 16.44 16.23
CA GLY A 99 26.01 17.39 16.44
C GLY A 99 25.96 18.62 15.51
N ILE A 100 24.94 18.74 14.65
CA ILE A 100 24.77 19.89 13.75
C ILE A 100 24.09 21.01 14.53
N ASN A 101 24.83 22.09 14.81
CA ASN A 101 24.27 23.26 15.49
C ASN A 101 23.40 24.08 14.53
N VAL A 102 22.19 24.45 14.98
CA VAL A 102 21.29 25.38 14.30
C VAL A 102 21.42 26.74 15.00
N PRO A 103 22.12 27.73 14.42
CA PRO A 103 22.57 28.94 15.12
C PRO A 103 21.46 29.98 15.31
N ILE A 104 20.28 29.56 15.77
CA ILE A 104 19.09 30.37 15.98
C ILE A 104 18.63 30.25 17.45
N ALA A 105 18.73 31.36 18.18
CA ALA A 105 18.36 31.40 19.59
C ALA A 105 16.89 31.02 19.82
N LYS A 106 16.62 30.22 20.86
CA LYS A 106 15.26 29.83 21.29
C LYS A 106 14.38 31.03 21.66
N THR A 107 14.99 32.15 22.06
CA THR A 107 14.27 33.39 22.41
C THR A 107 13.91 34.26 21.20
N ASP A 108 14.38 33.94 20.00
CA ASP A 108 14.05 34.73 18.80
C ASP A 108 12.59 34.52 18.39
N HIS A 109 11.84 35.63 18.23
CA HIS A 109 10.42 35.59 17.87
C HIS A 109 10.18 35.04 16.46
N ARG A 110 11.18 35.12 15.58
CA ARG A 110 11.17 34.56 14.22
C ARG A 110 11.96 33.25 14.11
N ARG A 111 12.27 32.60 15.24
CA ARG A 111 13.12 31.39 15.28
C ARG A 111 12.68 30.31 14.31
N PHE A 112 11.37 30.02 14.22
CA PHE A 112 10.84 28.96 13.37
C PHE A 112 11.16 29.18 11.89
N GLU A 113 10.96 30.41 11.41
CA GLU A 113 11.21 30.79 10.01
C GLU A 113 12.71 30.76 9.72
N LYS A 114 13.52 31.29 10.64
CA LYS A 114 14.97 31.30 10.50
C LYS A 114 15.57 29.90 10.55
N ARG A 115 15.09 29.02 11.42
CA ARG A 115 15.48 27.59 11.50
C ARG A 115 15.15 26.87 10.21
N TYR A 116 13.93 27.04 9.70
CA TYR A 116 13.53 26.48 8.41
C TYR A 116 14.50 26.89 7.31
N ARG A 117 14.72 28.19 7.10
CA ARG A 117 15.63 28.68 6.06
C ARG A 117 17.05 28.13 6.23
N TRP A 118 17.59 28.23 7.44
CA TRP A 118 18.94 27.75 7.72
C TRP A 118 19.07 26.24 7.45
N LEU A 119 18.12 25.42 7.89
CA LEU A 119 18.13 23.98 7.66
C LEU A 119 18.02 23.67 6.16
N MET A 120 17.14 24.32 5.41
CA MET A 120 17.02 24.10 3.97
C MET A 120 18.29 24.51 3.20
N GLU A 121 18.96 25.58 3.64
CA GLU A 121 20.17 26.08 2.98
C GLU A 121 21.43 25.29 3.36
N ASN A 122 21.54 24.80 4.60
CA ASN A 122 22.80 24.30 5.16
C ASN A 122 22.78 22.81 5.52
N ALA A 123 21.61 22.23 5.82
CA ALA A 123 21.50 20.90 6.41
C ALA A 123 20.26 20.10 5.96
N GLU A 124 19.72 20.36 4.77
CA GLU A 124 18.45 19.78 4.31
C GLU A 124 18.49 18.24 4.32
N LYS A 125 19.55 17.66 3.75
CA LYS A 125 19.72 16.20 3.66
C LYS A 125 19.87 15.55 5.05
N PRO A 126 20.77 16.01 5.95
CA PRO A 126 20.81 15.53 7.32
C PRO A 126 19.48 15.67 8.06
N TRP A 127 18.78 16.79 7.91
CA TRP A 127 17.50 17.05 8.55
C TRP A 127 16.40 16.07 8.11
N ILE A 128 16.30 15.81 6.80
CA ILE A 128 15.39 14.81 6.25
C ILE A 128 15.75 13.41 6.74
N ALA A 129 17.03 13.04 6.68
CA ALA A 129 17.49 11.72 7.11
C ALA A 129 17.21 11.46 8.59
N TRP A 130 17.49 12.43 9.47
CA TRP A 130 17.22 12.32 10.90
C TRP A 130 15.73 12.14 11.19
N ARG A 131 14.84 12.90 10.53
CA ARG A 131 13.38 12.70 10.68
C ARG A 131 12.94 11.31 10.23
N CYS A 132 13.47 10.81 9.13
CA CYS A 132 13.19 9.43 8.67
C CYS A 132 13.64 8.39 9.70
N GLN A 133 14.84 8.57 10.25
CA GLN A 133 15.38 7.71 11.30
C GLN A 133 14.46 7.69 12.53
N LYS A 134 14.05 8.87 13.03
CA LYS A 134 13.16 8.95 14.20
C LYS A 134 11.82 8.27 14.02
N LEU A 135 11.20 8.41 12.85
CA LEU A 135 9.92 7.75 12.60
C LEU A 135 10.09 6.25 12.34
N SER A 136 11.22 5.80 11.79
CA SER A 136 11.54 4.38 11.70
C SER A 136 11.71 3.73 13.08
N GLU A 137 12.37 4.41 14.01
CA GLU A 137 12.53 3.96 15.41
C GLU A 137 11.17 3.82 16.10
N LEU A 138 10.22 4.74 15.83
CA LEU A 138 8.86 4.62 16.33
C LEU A 138 8.15 3.38 15.76
N MET A 139 8.28 3.09 14.45
CA MET A 139 7.67 1.89 13.85
C MET A 139 8.23 0.60 14.47
N LEU A 140 9.54 0.54 14.68
CA LEU A 140 10.19 -0.60 15.34
C LEU A 140 9.71 -0.76 16.78
N ARG A 141 9.55 0.33 17.53
CA ARG A 141 9.02 0.29 18.92
C ARG A 141 7.57 -0.18 18.97
N ILE A 142 6.74 0.23 18.01
CA ILE A 142 5.35 -0.23 17.88
C ILE A 142 5.33 -1.73 17.60
N GLN A 143 6.13 -2.21 16.65
CA GLN A 143 6.23 -3.64 16.35
C GLN A 143 6.69 -4.44 17.57
N ALA A 144 7.73 -3.98 18.26
CA ALA A 144 8.25 -4.65 19.44
C ALA A 144 7.20 -4.73 20.55
N LYS A 145 6.41 -3.65 20.72
CA LYS A 145 5.32 -3.62 21.68
C LYS A 145 4.21 -4.62 21.33
N LEU A 146 3.77 -4.67 20.07
CA LEU A 146 2.79 -5.67 19.62
C LEU A 146 3.26 -7.10 19.90
N ARG A 147 4.51 -7.42 19.52
CA ARG A 147 5.05 -8.77 19.67
C ARG A 147 5.38 -9.16 21.10
N SER A 148 5.58 -8.19 21.99
CA SER A 148 5.69 -8.45 23.43
C SER A 148 4.40 -8.98 24.05
N VAL A 149 3.24 -8.64 23.45
CA VAL A 149 1.93 -9.17 23.84
C VAL A 149 1.70 -10.54 23.22
N ARG A 150 1.96 -10.69 21.92
CA ARG A 150 1.85 -11.97 21.22
C ARG A 150 2.87 -12.06 20.06
N PRO A 151 3.82 -13.01 20.09
CA PRO A 151 4.96 -13.03 19.17
C PRO A 151 4.62 -13.12 17.68
N ASP A 152 3.46 -13.64 17.31
CA ASP A 152 3.00 -13.81 15.93
C ASP A 152 2.34 -12.55 15.33
N LEU A 153 2.03 -11.52 16.13
CA LEU A 153 1.35 -10.33 15.64
C LEU A 153 2.19 -9.53 14.65
N ILE A 154 1.51 -9.03 13.62
CA ILE A 154 2.10 -8.25 12.54
C ILE A 154 1.72 -6.77 12.67
N LEU A 155 2.70 -5.89 12.51
CA LEU A 155 2.48 -4.48 12.23
C LEU A 155 2.35 -4.26 10.72
N PHE A 156 1.15 -3.88 10.27
CA PHE A 156 0.94 -3.43 8.89
C PHE A 156 1.14 -1.92 8.81
N VAL A 157 2.05 -1.47 7.96
CA VAL A 157 2.31 -0.03 7.73
C VAL A 157 1.70 0.38 6.40
N SER A 158 0.62 1.17 6.46
CA SER A 158 -0.18 1.54 5.29
C SER A 158 0.00 3.00 4.90
N TYR A 159 0.42 3.24 3.66
CA TYR A 159 0.69 4.56 3.12
C TYR A 159 -0.39 5.10 2.17
N MET A 160 -1.60 4.54 2.19
CA MET A 160 -2.68 4.90 1.26
C MET A 160 -2.90 6.42 1.12
N ASN A 161 -3.09 7.11 2.24
CA ASN A 161 -3.37 8.54 2.19
C ASN A 161 -2.10 9.39 2.04
N THR A 162 -0.93 8.83 2.34
CA THR A 162 0.36 9.46 2.07
C THR A 162 0.61 9.50 0.56
N LEU A 163 0.41 8.37 -0.12
CA LEU A 163 0.52 8.32 -1.58
C LEU A 163 -0.58 9.17 -2.25
N ASP A 164 -1.81 9.19 -1.72
CA ASP A 164 -2.86 10.10 -2.20
C ASP A 164 -2.44 11.57 -2.04
N SER A 165 -1.93 11.97 -0.87
CA SER A 165 -1.42 13.31 -0.63
C SER A 165 -0.24 13.67 -1.52
N ILE A 166 0.67 12.74 -1.80
CA ILE A 166 1.78 12.98 -2.72
C ILE A 166 1.26 13.13 -4.14
N SER A 167 0.44 12.16 -4.57
CA SER A 167 -0.08 12.10 -5.92
C SER A 167 -0.91 13.33 -6.28
N THR A 168 -1.60 13.95 -5.31
CA THR A 168 -2.46 15.13 -5.50
C THR A 168 -1.73 16.48 -5.63
N THR A 169 -0.42 16.51 -5.39
CA THR A 169 0.40 17.75 -5.49
C THR A 169 1.02 17.94 -6.88
N ASP A 170 1.25 19.19 -7.29
CA ASP A 170 2.00 19.50 -8.51
C ASP A 170 3.45 18.98 -8.44
N ASP A 171 3.96 18.77 -7.23
CA ASP A 171 5.28 18.21 -6.97
C ASP A 171 5.44 16.81 -7.55
N VAL A 172 4.39 15.97 -7.57
CA VAL A 172 4.49 14.64 -8.19
C VAL A 172 4.66 14.75 -9.71
N LEU A 173 3.97 15.71 -10.34
CA LEU A 173 4.03 15.92 -11.79
C LEU A 173 5.42 16.44 -12.18
N LYS A 174 5.96 17.38 -11.41
CA LYS A 174 7.32 17.86 -11.56
C LYS A 174 8.33 16.74 -11.30
N TRP A 175 8.13 15.95 -10.26
CA TRP A 175 9.00 14.83 -9.91
C TRP A 175 9.02 13.74 -11.00
N VAL A 176 7.87 13.43 -11.61
CA VAL A 176 7.79 12.50 -12.76
C VAL A 176 8.58 13.03 -13.94
N LYS A 177 8.44 14.34 -14.25
CA LYS A 177 9.19 15.01 -15.32
C LYS A 177 10.70 15.02 -15.05
N ASP A 178 11.09 15.28 -13.81
CA ASP A 178 12.49 15.38 -13.36
C ASP A 178 13.16 14.00 -13.15
N GLN A 179 12.41 12.89 -13.30
CA GLN A 179 12.87 11.51 -13.10
C GLN A 179 13.60 11.27 -11.76
N LYS A 180 13.20 11.97 -10.70
CA LYS A 180 13.75 11.71 -9.35
C LYS A 180 13.30 10.31 -8.86
N PRO A 181 13.73 9.82 -7.67
CA PRO A 181 13.19 8.61 -7.00
C PRO A 181 12.00 8.90 -6.08
N LEU A 182 10.93 8.08 -6.11
CA LEU A 182 9.61 8.45 -5.52
C LEU A 182 9.71 8.42 -4.01
N HIS A 183 10.63 7.57 -3.56
CA HIS A 183 11.22 7.55 -2.24
C HIS A 183 11.52 8.95 -1.67
N ASP A 184 12.03 9.90 -2.45
CA ASP A 184 12.31 11.26 -1.97
C ASP A 184 11.04 12.00 -1.50
N LEU A 185 9.89 11.77 -2.15
CA LEU A 185 8.61 12.38 -1.76
C LEU A 185 8.05 11.78 -0.45
N PHE A 186 8.45 10.56 -0.11
CA PHE A 186 8.17 9.97 1.20
C PHE A 186 9.10 10.54 2.26
N ARG A 187 10.40 10.69 1.93
CA ARG A 187 11.41 11.19 2.87
C ARG A 187 11.13 12.60 3.35
N VAL A 188 10.60 13.50 2.51
CA VAL A 188 10.20 14.86 2.95
C VAL A 188 9.10 14.87 4.01
N LYS A 189 8.33 13.78 4.11
CA LYS A 189 7.32 13.52 5.16
C LYS A 189 7.89 12.75 6.36
N GLY A 190 9.20 12.53 6.40
CA GLY A 190 9.90 11.75 7.42
C GLY A 190 9.73 10.24 7.27
N LEU A 191 9.37 9.75 6.07
CA LEU A 191 9.10 8.34 5.86
C LEU A 191 10.18 7.69 5.01
N ASP A 192 10.79 6.63 5.52
CA ASP A 192 11.71 5.77 4.80
C ASP A 192 11.47 4.30 5.16
N PRO A 193 10.64 3.58 4.39
CA PRO A 193 10.29 2.18 4.68
C PRO A 193 11.50 1.25 4.70
N SER A 194 12.55 1.57 3.94
CA SER A 194 13.75 0.73 3.84
C SER A 194 14.46 0.52 5.18
N LEU A 195 14.27 1.44 6.13
CA LEU A 195 14.86 1.39 7.47
C LEU A 195 14.24 0.32 8.38
N TYR A 196 13.06 -0.20 8.05
CA TYR A 196 12.37 -1.14 8.93
C TYR A 196 11.60 -2.25 8.22
N MET A 197 11.37 -2.18 6.90
CA MET A 197 10.60 -3.19 6.14
C MET A 197 11.24 -4.58 6.08
N LYS A 198 12.53 -4.70 6.44
CA LYS A 198 13.24 -5.98 6.58
C LYS A 198 13.08 -6.60 7.97
N SER A 199 12.52 -5.88 8.92
CA SER A 199 12.28 -6.37 10.27
C SER A 199 11.16 -7.40 10.27
N GLU A 200 11.38 -8.52 10.96
CA GLU A 200 10.34 -9.52 11.16
C GLU A 200 9.13 -8.91 11.86
N GLY A 201 7.91 -9.32 11.48
CA GLY A 201 6.70 -8.80 12.08
C GLY A 201 6.29 -7.40 11.61
N ILE A 202 6.95 -6.85 10.60
CA ILE A 202 6.46 -5.65 9.88
C ILE A 202 6.16 -6.00 8.43
N ILE A 203 5.00 -5.57 7.94
CA ILE A 203 4.64 -5.62 6.52
C ILE A 203 4.26 -4.21 6.06
N VAL A 204 5.04 -3.65 5.15
CA VAL A 204 4.69 -2.40 4.49
C VAL A 204 3.73 -2.72 3.35
N THR A 205 2.49 -2.26 3.46
CA THR A 205 1.47 -2.56 2.46
C THR A 205 1.54 -1.59 1.30
N ARG A 206 1.66 -2.09 0.07
CA ARG A 206 1.48 -1.32 -1.17
C ARG A 206 0.04 -0.84 -1.26
N PRO A 207 -0.20 0.49 -1.21
CA PRO A 207 -1.54 1.04 -1.34
C PRO A 207 -2.00 1.04 -2.80
N GLU A 208 -3.11 0.38 -3.13
CA GLU A 208 -3.73 0.33 -4.46
C GLU A 208 -5.08 1.08 -4.46
N ARG A 209 -5.38 1.79 -5.54
CA ARG A 209 -6.68 2.45 -5.72
C ARG A 209 -7.37 1.96 -6.98
N THR A 210 -8.57 1.43 -6.79
CA THR A 210 -9.37 0.88 -7.87
C THR A 210 -10.58 1.76 -8.11
N ALA A 211 -10.64 2.35 -9.30
CA ALA A 211 -11.76 3.16 -9.75
C ALA A 211 -11.83 3.12 -11.29
N PRO A 212 -13.04 3.20 -11.87
CA PRO A 212 -13.22 3.53 -13.28
C PRO A 212 -12.37 4.74 -13.72
N VAL A 213 -11.83 4.68 -14.93
CA VAL A 213 -11.03 5.76 -15.52
C VAL A 213 -11.76 7.10 -15.49
N SER A 214 -13.07 7.09 -15.74
CA SER A 214 -13.92 8.29 -15.67
C SER A 214 -13.86 8.97 -14.29
N HIS A 215 -13.71 8.22 -13.21
CA HIS A 215 -13.56 8.78 -11.86
C HIS A 215 -12.24 9.52 -11.69
N TYR A 216 -11.14 8.94 -12.19
CA TYR A 216 -9.83 9.59 -12.15
C TYR A 216 -9.83 10.91 -12.93
N ILE A 217 -10.47 10.93 -14.10
CA ILE A 217 -10.63 12.14 -14.93
C ILE A 217 -11.55 13.15 -14.24
N GLN A 218 -12.69 12.71 -13.70
CA GLN A 218 -13.63 13.59 -13.01
C GLN A 218 -13.00 14.26 -11.78
N ARG A 219 -12.22 13.50 -11.00
CA ARG A 219 -11.59 13.99 -9.77
C ARG A 219 -10.37 14.88 -10.03
N ASN A 220 -9.59 14.60 -11.07
CA ASN A 220 -8.29 15.23 -11.28
C ASN A 220 -8.16 16.00 -12.60
N GLY A 221 -9.25 16.14 -13.36
CA GLY A 221 -9.24 16.81 -14.66
C GLY A 221 -8.30 16.13 -15.66
N ASN A 222 -7.59 16.95 -16.44
CA ASN A 222 -6.70 16.49 -17.52
C ASN A 222 -5.56 15.57 -17.05
N ASP A 223 -5.17 15.64 -15.77
CA ASP A 223 -4.10 14.81 -15.20
C ASP A 223 -4.58 13.45 -14.68
N GLY A 224 -5.89 13.16 -14.76
CA GLY A 224 -6.48 11.94 -14.19
C GLY A 224 -5.82 10.66 -14.69
N MET A 225 -5.52 10.58 -15.99
CA MET A 225 -4.85 9.42 -16.59
C MET A 225 -3.42 9.24 -16.08
N LEU A 226 -2.64 10.32 -16.07
CA LEU A 226 -1.26 10.29 -15.56
C LEU A 226 -1.23 9.88 -14.08
N ARG A 227 -2.19 10.36 -13.29
CA ARG A 227 -2.30 9.99 -11.87
C ARG A 227 -2.62 8.51 -11.72
N LYS A 228 -3.54 7.96 -12.52
CA LYS A 228 -3.82 6.52 -12.55
C LYS A 228 -2.55 5.72 -12.91
N GLU A 229 -1.81 6.14 -13.94
CA GLU A 229 -0.56 5.49 -14.34
C GLU A 229 0.49 5.49 -13.23
N ILE A 230 0.62 6.59 -12.48
CA ILE A 230 1.51 6.65 -11.31
C ILE A 230 1.09 5.58 -10.28
N TRP A 231 -0.18 5.52 -9.93
CA TRP A 231 -0.74 4.54 -8.97
C TRP A 231 -0.57 3.09 -9.42
N GLU A 232 -0.47 2.82 -10.72
CA GLU A 232 -0.32 1.45 -11.26
C GLU A 232 1.12 1.13 -11.67
N SER A 233 2.07 2.06 -11.52
CA SER A 233 3.41 1.87 -12.05
C SER A 233 4.23 0.86 -11.24
N GLU A 234 4.95 -0.01 -11.94
CA GLU A 234 5.91 -0.96 -11.33
C GLU A 234 7.05 -0.25 -10.58
N LYS A 235 7.31 1.04 -10.87
CA LYS A 235 8.30 1.83 -10.12
C LYS A 235 7.84 2.07 -8.68
N ILE A 236 6.53 2.19 -8.45
CA ILE A 236 5.98 2.30 -7.10
C ILE A 236 6.09 0.96 -6.39
N ASP A 237 5.78 -0.14 -7.06
CA ASP A 237 5.82 -1.48 -6.48
C ASP A 237 7.18 -1.79 -5.84
N ARG A 238 8.29 -1.35 -6.47
CA ARG A 238 9.66 -1.50 -5.95
C ARG A 238 9.92 -0.86 -4.58
N LEU A 239 9.14 0.14 -4.18
CA LEU A 239 9.25 0.74 -2.85
C LEU A 239 8.74 -0.19 -1.74
N TYR A 240 7.97 -1.22 -2.10
CA TYR A 240 7.27 -2.12 -1.18
C TYR A 240 7.75 -3.58 -1.28
N THR A 241 8.58 -3.91 -2.28
CA THR A 241 9.07 -5.27 -2.53
C THR A 241 10.47 -5.57 -2.02
N ASP A 242 11.23 -4.59 -1.52
CA ASP A 242 12.55 -4.83 -0.86
C ASP A 242 12.40 -5.29 0.62
N GLY A 243 11.19 -5.60 1.05
CA GLY A 243 10.88 -6.05 2.41
C GLY A 243 11.10 -7.54 2.62
N SER A 244 11.04 -7.98 3.89
CA SER A 244 11.04 -9.41 4.21
C SER A 244 9.74 -10.10 3.75
N LYS A 245 8.63 -9.35 3.77
CA LYS A 245 7.32 -9.72 3.26
C LYS A 245 6.66 -8.49 2.63
N THR A 246 5.90 -8.68 1.57
CA THR A 246 5.09 -7.63 0.94
C THR A 246 3.61 -7.86 1.24
N GLY A 247 2.85 -6.78 1.38
CA GLY A 247 1.40 -6.83 1.45
C GLY A 247 0.78 -5.81 0.50
N VAL A 248 -0.50 -5.98 0.18
CA VAL A 248 -1.28 -5.02 -0.62
C VAL A 248 -2.49 -4.59 0.18
N ILE A 249 -2.80 -3.29 0.12
CA ILE A 249 -4.06 -2.75 0.61
C ILE A 249 -4.75 -1.98 -0.51
N GLU A 250 -5.84 -2.51 -1.00
CA GLU A 250 -6.68 -1.92 -2.02
C GLU A 250 -7.81 -1.11 -1.38
N PHE A 251 -8.02 0.08 -1.92
CA PHE A 251 -9.20 0.90 -1.65
C PHE A 251 -9.98 1.11 -2.95
N HIS A 252 -11.17 0.52 -3.02
CA HIS A 252 -12.15 0.77 -4.04
C HIS A 252 -12.81 2.12 -3.81
N ASP A 253 -12.64 3.02 -4.78
CA ASP A 253 -13.32 4.29 -4.73
C ASP A 253 -14.83 4.12 -4.92
N TYR A 254 -15.56 4.93 -4.16
CA TYR A 254 -17.00 4.96 -4.21
C TYR A 254 -17.46 6.14 -5.08
N PHE A 255 -18.63 5.96 -5.67
CA PHE A 255 -19.30 6.93 -6.50
C PHE A 255 -20.46 7.51 -5.74
N GLU A 256 -20.52 8.83 -5.75
CA GLU A 256 -21.65 9.58 -5.22
C GLU A 256 -22.53 10.03 -6.40
N SER A 257 -23.83 9.84 -6.28
CA SER A 257 -24.81 10.39 -7.22
C SER A 257 -25.95 11.03 -6.43
N ASN A 258 -26.24 12.30 -6.69
CA ASN A 258 -27.38 12.96 -6.07
C ASN A 258 -28.67 12.50 -6.72
N LEU A 259 -29.69 12.27 -5.91
CA LEU A 259 -31.03 11.90 -6.37
C LEU A 259 -31.95 13.13 -6.30
N GLU A 260 -31.67 14.13 -7.14
CA GLU A 260 -32.37 15.44 -7.13
C GLU A 260 -33.89 15.29 -7.31
N ASN A 261 -34.33 14.34 -8.15
CA ASN A 261 -35.74 14.04 -8.35
C ASN A 261 -36.41 13.51 -7.08
N PHE A 262 -35.69 12.71 -6.29
CA PHE A 262 -36.18 12.21 -5.01
C PHE A 262 -36.28 13.33 -3.98
N ASP A 263 -35.24 14.18 -3.89
CA ASP A 263 -35.24 15.34 -3.00
C ASP A 263 -36.40 16.30 -3.31
N THR A 264 -36.66 16.53 -4.60
CA THR A 264 -37.78 17.35 -5.07
C THR A 264 -39.13 16.72 -4.73
N ALA A 265 -39.26 15.40 -4.85
CA ALA A 265 -40.51 14.68 -4.58
C ALA A 265 -40.85 14.61 -3.08
N VAL A 266 -39.84 14.41 -2.22
CA VAL A 266 -40.04 14.13 -0.79
C VAL A 266 -40.30 15.41 0.02
N LYS A 267 -40.02 16.61 -0.51
CA LYS A 267 -40.26 17.93 0.12
C LYS A 267 -39.72 18.04 1.56
N LEU A 268 -38.71 17.25 1.93
CA LEU A 268 -38.01 17.36 3.19
C LEU A 268 -36.71 18.15 2.99
N PRO A 269 -36.28 18.95 3.96
CA PRO A 269 -34.96 19.58 3.92
C PRO A 269 -33.90 18.48 4.04
N GLY A 270 -33.35 18.05 2.91
CA GLY A 270 -32.35 16.99 2.82
C GLY A 270 -31.67 16.96 1.46
N LYS A 271 -30.53 16.27 1.40
CA LYS A 271 -29.90 15.86 0.15
C LYS A 271 -29.78 14.35 0.19
N THR A 272 -30.43 13.68 -0.75
CA THR A 272 -30.35 12.23 -0.90
C THR A 272 -29.25 11.92 -1.90
N TRP A 273 -28.26 11.19 -1.43
CA TRP A 273 -27.14 10.72 -2.24
C TRP A 273 -27.12 9.18 -2.25
N LEU A 274 -26.85 8.63 -3.43
CA LEU A 274 -26.55 7.22 -3.61
C LEU A 274 -25.03 7.06 -3.62
N VAL A 275 -24.55 6.18 -2.75
CA VAL A 275 -23.13 5.84 -2.64
C VAL A 275 -22.95 4.39 -3.05
N ASN A 276 -22.16 4.14 -4.09
CA ASN A 276 -21.90 2.77 -4.53
C ASN A 276 -20.45 2.57 -5.00
N THR A 277 -19.95 1.35 -4.83
CA THR A 277 -18.65 0.94 -5.36
C THR A 277 -18.89 0.12 -6.63
N ILE A 278 -18.25 0.52 -7.72
CA ILE A 278 -18.34 -0.19 -9.00
C ILE A 278 -17.18 -1.18 -9.06
N VAL A 279 -17.50 -2.47 -9.17
CA VAL A 279 -16.51 -3.55 -9.38
C VAL A 279 -16.50 -3.97 -10.85
N PRO A 280 -15.34 -4.40 -11.40
CA PRO A 280 -15.30 -5.03 -12.71
C PRO A 280 -16.17 -6.29 -12.77
N ALA A 281 -16.73 -6.60 -13.94
CA ALA A 281 -17.61 -7.75 -14.14
C ALA A 281 -16.82 -9.03 -14.43
N GLY A 282 -17.25 -10.16 -13.86
CA GLY A 282 -16.67 -11.47 -14.13
C GLY A 282 -15.18 -11.52 -13.78
N ARG A 283 -14.37 -12.13 -14.66
CA ARG A 283 -12.93 -12.35 -14.40
C ARG A 283 -12.09 -11.08 -14.38
N GLU A 284 -12.60 -9.96 -14.87
CA GLU A 284 -11.92 -8.65 -14.77
C GLU A 284 -11.70 -8.25 -13.30
N VAL A 285 -12.48 -8.78 -12.35
CA VAL A 285 -12.24 -8.55 -10.92
C VAL A 285 -10.89 -9.11 -10.44
N LEU A 286 -10.32 -10.08 -11.17
CA LEU A 286 -9.04 -10.70 -10.85
C LEU A 286 -7.84 -9.97 -11.46
N GLU A 287 -8.04 -8.97 -12.33
CA GLU A 287 -6.95 -8.23 -12.95
C GLU A 287 -5.95 -7.68 -11.91
N PRO A 288 -6.38 -6.94 -10.85
CA PRO A 288 -5.45 -6.41 -9.86
C PRO A 288 -4.69 -7.51 -9.14
N TYR A 289 -5.38 -8.58 -8.75
CA TYR A 289 -4.81 -9.73 -8.04
C TYR A 289 -3.73 -10.45 -8.87
N SER A 290 -4.00 -10.66 -10.16
CA SER A 290 -3.02 -11.25 -11.08
C SER A 290 -1.76 -10.39 -11.20
N ARG A 291 -1.93 -9.06 -11.30
CA ARG A 291 -0.82 -8.09 -11.36
C ARG A 291 0.00 -8.11 -10.07
N TRP A 292 -0.64 -8.10 -8.91
CA TRP A 292 0.06 -8.10 -7.62
C TRP A 292 0.86 -9.39 -7.42
N MET A 293 0.26 -10.56 -7.68
CA MET A 293 0.95 -11.84 -7.56
C MET A 293 2.12 -11.96 -8.55
N ALA A 294 2.00 -11.36 -9.73
CA ALA A 294 3.06 -11.39 -10.73
C ALA A 294 4.24 -10.49 -10.32
N ASN A 295 3.96 -9.27 -9.90
CA ASN A 295 4.96 -8.24 -9.69
C ASN A 295 5.59 -8.26 -8.29
N MET A 296 4.81 -8.65 -7.26
CA MET A 296 5.18 -8.38 -5.87
C MET A 296 5.22 -9.62 -4.96
N ASP A 297 4.51 -10.70 -5.29
CA ASP A 297 4.35 -11.86 -4.38
C ASP A 297 3.85 -11.45 -2.97
N PRO A 298 2.69 -10.79 -2.85
CA PRO A 298 2.19 -10.34 -1.57
C PRO A 298 1.79 -11.53 -0.67
N ARG A 299 2.16 -11.45 0.60
CA ARG A 299 1.79 -12.42 1.66
C ARG A 299 0.47 -12.08 2.35
N ALA A 300 0.00 -10.84 2.20
CA ALA A 300 -1.28 -10.37 2.72
C ALA A 300 -1.94 -9.43 1.72
N ILE A 301 -3.24 -9.63 1.47
CA ILE A 301 -4.06 -8.79 0.60
C ILE A 301 -5.26 -8.32 1.40
N PHE A 302 -5.41 -7.00 1.51
CA PHE A 302 -6.58 -6.35 2.09
C PHE A 302 -7.35 -5.68 0.97
N THR A 303 -8.57 -6.12 0.69
CA THR A 303 -9.46 -5.48 -0.28
C THR A 303 -10.66 -4.88 0.44
N GLY A 304 -11.06 -3.69 0.03
CA GLY A 304 -12.14 -2.95 0.67
C GLY A 304 -12.29 -1.58 0.05
N GLY A 305 -13.03 -0.71 0.73
CA GLY A 305 -13.28 0.65 0.28
C GLY A 305 -14.13 1.35 1.33
N TRP A 306 -15.03 2.23 0.87
CA TRP A 306 -16.09 2.73 1.73
C TRP A 306 -17.06 1.62 2.18
N MET A 307 -17.27 0.64 1.29
CA MET A 307 -18.04 -0.59 1.56
C MET A 307 -17.21 -1.81 1.13
N ALA A 308 -17.64 -3.00 1.55
CA ALA A 308 -17.12 -4.23 0.98
C ALA A 308 -17.57 -4.32 -0.50
N PRO A 309 -16.63 -4.54 -1.44
CA PRO A 309 -16.99 -4.81 -2.84
C PRO A 309 -17.88 -6.06 -2.92
N MET A 310 -18.96 -5.99 -3.69
CA MET A 310 -19.92 -7.10 -3.86
C MET A 310 -20.04 -7.47 -5.34
N GLY A 311 -20.31 -8.74 -5.64
CA GLY A 311 -20.59 -9.24 -6.99
C GLY A 311 -19.43 -9.93 -7.72
N GLY A 312 -18.25 -10.00 -7.10
CA GLY A 312 -17.07 -10.71 -7.63
C GLY A 312 -16.69 -11.96 -6.82
N GLU A 313 -17.55 -12.43 -5.92
CA GLU A 313 -17.23 -13.44 -4.92
C GLU A 313 -16.90 -14.82 -5.52
N THR A 314 -17.46 -15.14 -6.69
CA THR A 314 -17.22 -16.43 -7.35
C THR A 314 -15.78 -16.52 -7.83
N GLU A 315 -15.32 -15.51 -8.57
CA GLU A 315 -13.96 -15.41 -9.09
C GLU A 315 -12.95 -15.20 -7.95
N LEU A 316 -13.28 -14.35 -6.97
CA LEU A 316 -12.41 -14.14 -5.81
C LEU A 316 -12.26 -15.41 -4.96
N ARG A 317 -13.27 -16.27 -4.88
CA ARG A 317 -13.16 -17.56 -4.17
C ARG A 317 -12.18 -18.50 -4.87
N GLU A 318 -12.17 -18.51 -6.20
CA GLU A 318 -11.19 -19.27 -6.99
C GLU A 318 -9.76 -18.80 -6.68
N PHE A 319 -9.54 -17.48 -6.73
CA PHE A 319 -8.25 -16.88 -6.40
C PHE A 319 -7.85 -17.19 -4.95
N ALA A 320 -8.74 -16.93 -3.99
CA ALA A 320 -8.48 -17.12 -2.56
C ALA A 320 -8.14 -18.58 -2.23
N ALA A 321 -8.81 -19.55 -2.84
CA ALA A 321 -8.51 -20.97 -2.61
C ALA A 321 -7.08 -21.33 -3.05
N ALA A 322 -6.64 -20.84 -4.21
CA ALA A 322 -5.27 -21.05 -4.67
C ALA A 322 -4.24 -20.27 -3.85
N PHE A 323 -4.55 -19.03 -3.45
CA PHE A 323 -3.68 -18.16 -2.67
C PHE A 323 -3.45 -18.69 -1.26
N LEU A 324 -4.52 -19.06 -0.55
CA LEU A 324 -4.47 -19.58 0.81
C LEU A 324 -3.87 -20.99 0.91
N SER A 325 -3.73 -21.70 -0.21
CA SER A 325 -3.08 -23.01 -0.25
C SER A 325 -1.56 -22.94 -0.36
N LEU A 326 -0.99 -21.74 -0.60
CA LEU A 326 0.45 -21.54 -0.66
C LEU A 326 1.10 -21.53 0.75
N PRO A 327 2.31 -22.07 0.90
CA PRO A 327 3.10 -21.90 2.13
C PRO A 327 3.49 -20.44 2.37
N ASP A 328 3.80 -20.10 3.64
CA ASP A 328 4.25 -18.76 4.05
C ASP A 328 5.73 -18.47 3.81
N ILE A 329 6.13 -18.58 2.54
CA ILE A 329 7.50 -18.38 2.04
C ILE A 329 7.53 -17.40 0.86
N SER A 330 8.72 -16.88 0.53
CA SER A 330 8.92 -15.98 -0.60
C SER A 330 9.15 -16.75 -1.90
N PHE A 331 8.47 -16.33 -2.96
CA PHE A 331 8.55 -16.93 -4.29
C PHE A 331 9.36 -16.05 -5.23
N GLU A 332 10.42 -16.62 -5.81
CA GLU A 332 11.22 -15.95 -6.84
C GLU A 332 10.59 -16.11 -8.23
N GLN A 333 10.73 -15.07 -9.05
CA GLN A 333 10.23 -15.09 -10.42
C GLN A 333 11.15 -15.88 -11.35
N LEU A 334 10.59 -16.73 -12.23
CA LEU A 334 11.38 -17.39 -13.27
C LEU A 334 11.94 -16.38 -14.28
N LYS A 335 13.19 -16.61 -14.72
CA LYS A 335 13.90 -15.73 -15.66
C LYS A 335 13.23 -15.64 -17.04
N ASN A 336 12.58 -16.72 -17.49
CA ASN A 336 12.03 -16.85 -18.84
C ASN A 336 10.51 -16.64 -18.90
N ASN A 337 9.93 -15.87 -17.99
CA ASN A 337 8.51 -15.54 -18.05
C ASN A 337 8.15 -14.81 -19.34
N SER A 338 6.95 -15.07 -19.86
CA SER A 338 6.42 -14.34 -21.01
C SER A 338 5.66 -13.09 -20.55
N LYS A 339 5.28 -12.22 -21.50
CA LYS A 339 4.47 -11.04 -21.17
C LYS A 339 3.10 -11.38 -20.58
N MET A 340 2.53 -12.52 -20.96
CA MET A 340 1.21 -12.96 -20.53
C MET A 340 1.27 -13.93 -19.35
N ILE A 341 2.36 -14.68 -19.19
CA ILE A 341 2.46 -15.74 -18.19
C ILE A 341 3.61 -15.46 -17.25
N THR A 342 3.29 -15.38 -15.96
CA THR A 342 4.28 -15.27 -14.90
C THR A 342 4.25 -16.52 -14.05
N VAL A 343 5.39 -17.21 -13.97
CA VAL A 343 5.64 -18.30 -13.03
C VAL A 343 6.58 -17.80 -11.94
N ARG A 344 6.26 -18.14 -10.69
CA ARG A 344 7.14 -17.92 -9.54
C ARG A 344 7.23 -19.20 -8.73
N LYS A 345 8.39 -19.45 -8.12
CA LYS A 345 8.70 -20.70 -7.42
C LYS A 345 9.40 -20.45 -6.09
N ALA A 346 9.27 -21.40 -5.17
CA ALA A 346 9.96 -21.41 -3.88
C ALA A 346 10.21 -22.86 -3.46
N GLU A 347 11.34 -23.14 -2.83
CA GLU A 347 11.60 -24.44 -2.21
C GLU A 347 11.43 -24.36 -0.71
N ASP A 348 10.80 -25.38 -0.13
CA ASP A 348 10.72 -25.59 1.31
C ASP A 348 10.84 -27.08 1.63
N GLY A 349 11.94 -27.43 2.30
CA GLY A 349 12.33 -28.81 2.55
C GLY A 349 12.47 -29.64 1.27
N ASN A 350 11.69 -30.72 1.17
CA ASN A 350 11.71 -31.64 0.03
C ASN A 350 10.67 -31.27 -1.06
N GLN A 351 10.04 -30.11 -0.95
CA GLN A 351 9.01 -29.65 -1.89
C GLN A 351 9.44 -28.39 -2.62
N LEU A 352 9.16 -28.38 -3.92
CA LEU A 352 9.18 -27.19 -4.76
C LEU A 352 7.74 -26.73 -4.94
N PHE A 353 7.42 -25.55 -4.47
CA PHE A 353 6.15 -24.88 -4.70
C PHE A 353 6.27 -23.92 -5.87
N PHE A 354 5.23 -23.80 -6.67
CA PHE A 354 5.17 -22.78 -7.70
C PHE A 354 3.73 -22.36 -7.98
N TYR A 355 3.57 -21.17 -8.54
CA TYR A 355 2.30 -20.71 -9.05
C TYR A 355 2.46 -20.12 -10.44
N VAL A 356 1.37 -20.17 -11.20
CA VAL A 356 1.29 -19.70 -12.58
C VAL A 356 0.16 -18.70 -12.68
N ILE A 357 0.46 -17.56 -13.30
CA ILE A 357 -0.44 -16.42 -13.47
C ILE A 357 -0.63 -16.14 -14.94
N ASN A 358 -1.89 -16.00 -15.37
CA ASN A 358 -2.22 -15.28 -16.59
C ASN A 358 -2.38 -13.79 -16.27
N ARG A 359 -1.65 -12.93 -16.99
CA ARG A 359 -1.65 -11.46 -16.84
C ARG A 359 -2.57 -10.77 -17.86
N SER A 360 -3.21 -11.52 -18.74
CA SER A 360 -4.05 -10.99 -19.81
C SER A 360 -5.54 -11.23 -19.59
N ASP A 361 -6.33 -10.43 -20.31
CA ASP A 361 -7.78 -10.50 -20.48
C ASP A 361 -8.23 -11.65 -21.40
N VAL A 362 -7.29 -12.38 -22.01
CA VAL A 362 -7.58 -13.56 -22.83
C VAL A 362 -7.14 -14.84 -22.15
N ALA A 363 -7.83 -15.95 -22.44
CA ALA A 363 -7.40 -17.26 -21.98
C ALA A 363 -6.06 -17.65 -22.63
N VAL A 364 -5.18 -18.26 -21.84
CA VAL A 364 -3.89 -18.77 -22.29
C VAL A 364 -3.66 -20.17 -21.75
N ILE A 365 -2.79 -20.91 -22.40
CA ILE A 365 -2.23 -22.14 -21.84
C ILE A 365 -0.84 -21.79 -21.29
N ALA A 366 -0.32 -22.52 -20.31
CA ALA A 366 1.07 -22.49 -19.93
C ALA A 366 1.65 -23.90 -20.11
N ASP A 367 2.54 -24.05 -21.08
CA ASP A 367 3.29 -25.29 -21.29
C ASP A 367 4.57 -25.23 -20.45
N LEU A 368 4.59 -25.98 -19.35
CA LEU A 368 5.72 -26.04 -18.43
C LEU A 368 6.46 -27.37 -18.58
N HIS A 369 7.78 -27.29 -18.58
CA HIS A 369 8.65 -28.45 -18.43
C HIS A 369 9.26 -28.42 -17.03
N ILE A 370 8.98 -29.46 -16.27
CA ILE A 370 9.55 -29.76 -14.96
C ILE A 370 10.63 -30.81 -15.20
N SER A 371 11.86 -30.56 -14.73
CA SER A 371 12.88 -31.60 -14.78
C SER A 371 12.50 -32.79 -13.92
N GLY A 372 13.17 -33.91 -14.15
CA GLY A 372 12.85 -35.15 -13.48
C GLY A 372 11.46 -35.67 -13.88
N ASP A 373 11.20 -36.95 -13.64
CA ASP A 373 9.86 -37.51 -13.83
C ASP A 373 8.99 -37.25 -12.58
N ALA A 374 9.16 -36.07 -11.96
CA ALA A 374 8.48 -35.72 -10.73
C ALA A 374 7.02 -35.38 -11.00
N GLU A 375 6.18 -35.83 -10.08
CA GLU A 375 4.75 -35.58 -10.09
C GLU A 375 4.43 -34.13 -9.70
N VAL A 376 3.48 -33.54 -10.40
CA VAL A 376 2.96 -32.20 -10.11
C VAL A 376 1.56 -32.32 -9.55
N GLU A 377 1.36 -31.80 -8.35
CA GLU A 377 0.06 -31.79 -7.65
C GLU A 377 -0.47 -30.35 -7.56
N SER A 378 -1.75 -30.15 -7.88
CA SER A 378 -2.48 -28.91 -7.60
C SER A 378 -2.67 -28.72 -6.10
N LEU A 379 -2.29 -27.57 -5.56
CA LEU A 379 -2.47 -27.29 -4.13
C LEU A 379 -3.94 -27.07 -3.76
N THR A 380 -4.75 -26.57 -4.69
CA THR A 380 -6.17 -26.27 -4.46
C THR A 380 -7.03 -27.52 -4.52
N SER A 381 -6.90 -28.33 -5.57
CA SER A 381 -7.74 -29.51 -5.81
C SER A 381 -7.14 -30.81 -5.31
N ARG A 382 -5.84 -30.84 -4.97
CA ARG A 382 -5.08 -32.06 -4.63
C ARG A 382 -5.04 -33.10 -5.75
N SER A 383 -5.33 -32.67 -6.99
CA SER A 383 -5.24 -33.51 -8.20
C SER A 383 -3.83 -33.57 -8.74
N MET A 384 -3.52 -34.70 -9.39
CA MET A 384 -2.28 -34.87 -10.15
C MET A 384 -2.44 -34.29 -11.55
N GLU A 385 -1.57 -33.34 -11.91
CA GLU A 385 -1.63 -32.60 -13.17
C GLU A 385 -0.72 -33.20 -14.26
N GLY A 386 0.22 -34.08 -13.86
CA GLY A 386 1.11 -34.78 -14.78
C GLY A 386 2.53 -34.92 -14.25
N ARG A 387 3.46 -35.25 -15.16
CA ARG A 387 4.90 -35.41 -14.94
C ARG A 387 5.68 -34.84 -16.12
N GLY A 388 6.84 -34.25 -15.86
CA GLY A 388 7.71 -33.71 -16.90
C GLY A 388 7.07 -32.52 -17.63
N ASN A 389 6.34 -32.77 -18.72
CA ASN A 389 5.65 -31.75 -19.47
C ASN A 389 4.20 -31.63 -19.01
N ILE A 390 3.83 -30.48 -18.47
CA ILE A 390 2.46 -30.18 -18.03
C ILE A 390 1.89 -29.03 -18.83
N ARG A 391 0.60 -29.14 -19.15
CA ARG A 391 -0.16 -28.13 -19.89
C ARG A 391 -1.24 -27.58 -18.97
N ILE A 392 -1.11 -26.31 -18.58
CA ILE A 392 -2.02 -25.66 -17.63
C ILE A 392 -2.89 -24.68 -18.39
N GLU A 393 -4.20 -24.88 -18.39
CA GLU A 393 -5.16 -23.92 -18.92
C GLU A 393 -5.41 -22.79 -17.90
N LEU A 394 -5.29 -21.56 -18.36
CA LEU A 394 -5.45 -20.35 -17.55
C LEU A 394 -6.46 -19.43 -18.22
N PRO A 395 -7.70 -19.36 -17.70
CA PRO A 395 -8.64 -18.31 -18.05
C PRO A 395 -8.05 -16.91 -17.83
N PRO A 396 -8.69 -15.83 -18.33
CA PRO A 396 -8.28 -14.45 -18.08
C PRO A 396 -7.95 -14.21 -16.61
N PHE A 397 -6.79 -13.60 -16.35
CA PHE A 397 -6.32 -13.26 -15.00
C PHE A 397 -6.22 -14.43 -13.99
N ALA A 398 -6.23 -15.68 -14.45
CA ALA A 398 -6.24 -16.84 -13.58
C ALA A 398 -4.92 -16.98 -12.80
N PHE A 399 -5.07 -17.45 -11.56
CA PHE A 399 -4.00 -17.81 -10.65
C PHE A 399 -4.15 -19.27 -10.24
N ARG A 400 -3.08 -20.07 -10.39
CA ARG A 400 -3.06 -21.50 -10.05
C ARG A 400 -1.78 -21.83 -9.27
N SER A 401 -1.89 -22.67 -8.24
CA SER A 401 -0.78 -23.01 -7.35
C SER A 401 -0.57 -24.53 -7.26
N TYR A 402 0.70 -24.94 -7.25
CA TYR A 402 1.14 -26.31 -7.41
C TYR A 402 2.33 -26.63 -6.50
N LYS A 403 2.59 -27.92 -6.30
CA LYS A 403 3.84 -28.43 -5.72
C LYS A 403 4.38 -29.62 -6.51
N THR A 404 5.68 -29.81 -6.42
CA THR A 404 6.41 -30.97 -6.92
C THR A 404 7.63 -31.25 -6.02
N ARG A 405 8.52 -32.16 -6.42
CA ARG A 405 9.74 -32.50 -5.67
C ARG A 405 10.74 -31.34 -5.69
N ALA A 406 11.43 -31.09 -4.58
CA ALA A 406 12.53 -30.13 -4.52
C ALA A 406 13.68 -30.50 -5.47
N GLY A 407 14.44 -29.50 -5.91
CA GLY A 407 15.56 -29.65 -6.83
C GLY A 407 15.17 -29.69 -8.30
N GLU A 408 13.87 -29.75 -8.62
CA GLU A 408 13.42 -29.71 -10.01
C GLU A 408 13.50 -28.30 -10.59
N THR A 409 13.91 -28.21 -11.85
CA THR A 409 13.92 -26.97 -12.62
C THR A 409 12.61 -26.83 -13.39
N ILE A 410 12.06 -25.62 -13.40
CA ILE A 410 10.86 -25.27 -14.15
C ILE A 410 11.27 -24.37 -15.32
N THR A 411 10.88 -24.75 -16.53
CA THR A 411 10.98 -23.89 -17.71
C THR A 411 9.61 -23.75 -18.35
N ILE A 412 9.37 -22.59 -18.96
CA ILE A 412 8.13 -22.29 -19.70
C ILE A 412 8.46 -22.23 -21.18
N SER A 413 7.66 -22.91 -21.99
CA SER A 413 7.75 -22.82 -23.46
C SER A 413 6.89 -21.66 -23.96
N ASP A 414 7.47 -20.82 -24.83
CA ASP A 414 6.74 -19.70 -25.41
C ASP A 414 5.64 -20.20 -26.35
N ILE A 415 4.39 -19.81 -26.10
CA ILE A 415 3.26 -20.27 -26.91
C ILE A 415 3.07 -19.37 -28.12
N PRO A 416 3.07 -19.91 -29.35
CA PRO A 416 2.78 -19.14 -30.56
C PRO A 416 1.41 -18.47 -30.49
N GLN A 417 1.30 -17.23 -30.97
CA GLN A 417 0.07 -16.42 -30.89
C GLN A 417 -1.18 -17.10 -31.47
N LYS A 418 -1.02 -17.96 -32.48
CA LYS A 418 -2.09 -18.73 -33.14
C LYS A 418 -2.77 -19.77 -32.25
N ASP A 419 -2.06 -20.32 -31.26
CA ASP A 419 -2.56 -21.37 -30.37
C ASP A 419 -3.24 -20.76 -29.13
N ARG A 420 -3.22 -19.43 -29.01
CA ARG A 420 -3.85 -18.65 -27.93
C ARG A 420 -5.34 -18.38 -28.18
N THR A 421 -5.76 -18.31 -29.45
CA THR A 421 -7.15 -17.97 -29.86
C THR A 421 -8.09 -19.17 -29.98
N SER A 422 -7.60 -20.40 -29.75
CA SER A 422 -8.39 -21.64 -29.87
C SER A 422 -9.01 -22.11 -28.55
N LEU A 423 -8.75 -21.41 -27.44
CA LEU A 423 -9.34 -21.72 -26.14
C LEU A 423 -10.79 -21.21 -26.07
N PRO A 424 -11.77 -22.03 -25.63
CA PRO A 424 -13.14 -21.58 -25.48
C PRO A 424 -13.24 -20.62 -24.28
N GLY A 425 -13.29 -19.32 -24.55
CA GLY A 425 -13.47 -18.27 -23.54
C GLY A 425 -14.03 -16.99 -24.15
N HIS A 426 -15.33 -16.78 -23.98
CA HIS A 426 -16.13 -15.59 -24.31
C HIS A 426 -15.99 -14.97 -25.73
N THR A 427 -16.72 -15.56 -26.68
CA THR A 427 -17.36 -14.80 -27.78
C THR A 427 -18.54 -13.97 -27.26
N GLY A 428 -18.27 -13.05 -26.33
CA GLY A 428 -19.31 -12.32 -25.62
C GLY A 428 -18.96 -10.86 -25.44
N LEU A 429 -18.77 -10.12 -26.55
CA LEU A 429 -19.07 -8.68 -26.72
C LEU A 429 -18.47 -8.06 -28.00
N SER A 430 -17.88 -8.82 -28.93
CA SER A 430 -17.58 -8.30 -30.27
C SER A 430 -18.81 -8.40 -31.17
N GLY A 431 -19.69 -7.40 -31.17
CA GLY A 431 -20.75 -7.34 -32.19
C GLY A 431 -22.04 -6.57 -31.89
N ARG A 432 -22.09 -5.70 -30.88
CA ARG A 432 -23.18 -4.71 -30.80
C ARG A 432 -22.64 -3.34 -31.17
N ASN A 433 -22.97 -2.89 -32.38
CA ASN A 433 -22.95 -1.49 -32.76
C ASN A 433 -23.72 -0.70 -31.70
N ILE A 434 -22.99 -0.03 -30.81
CA ILE A 434 -23.56 1.01 -29.96
C ILE A 434 -23.88 2.18 -30.89
N ARG A 435 -25.13 2.25 -31.36
CA ARG A 435 -25.71 3.51 -31.80
C ARG A 435 -25.95 4.34 -30.54
N VAL A 436 -25.14 5.37 -30.37
CA VAL A 436 -25.37 6.42 -29.39
C VAL A 436 -26.60 7.23 -29.84
N PRO A 437 -27.60 7.46 -28.97
CA PRO A 437 -28.67 8.43 -29.21
C PRO A 437 -28.15 9.87 -29.32
#